data_AF-A0A813IP39-F1
#
_entry.id   AF-A0A813IP39-F1
#
_cell.length_a   1.000
_cell.length_b   1.000
_cell.length_c   1.000
_cell.angle_alpha   90.00
_cell.angle_beta   90.00
_cell.angle_gamma   90.00
#
_symmetry.space_group_name_H-M   'P 1'
#
loop_
_entity.id
_entity.type
_entity.pdbx_description
1 polymer ?
#
loop_
_entity_poly.entity_id
_entity_poly.type
_entity_poly.pdbx_seq_one_letter_code
_entity_poly.pdbx_strand_id
1 'polypeptide(L)'
;MDCGAIKGIADEDECGISAFANPTLRPIGGILKSYPEDFEVRELPLPHEVSGQLPLDELPYLRFRLQKQGMDTLEAVDVLSAACRVPSRHFGFAGIKDSFAVTTQELTVPRELLSETAVRKAAAETELKVSRFRPCASFLAPGMLAGNRFILRIRDVRVSEKCVGEAMESLRCRGFLNYVGMQRFGKAGVRSDLLGLAYLRGDYEQCVDLLLRQSDAGGAYNEHHFGTGPSARVPRWAEVFKRTNSASAALRAMPEGARWTERRLLTALLRRQDLDGGTALKTAEGAPLTSPSSVNDWADETPQSAWWEATRDAFLTLPKTIRAYVDRLWNLSVTERVTRLSLSEPVRGDPLLQTGGYFSFDYCYF
;
A
#
# COMPACT_ATOMS: atom_id res chain seq x y z
N MET A 1 5.46 25.20 18.43
CA MET A 1 5.03 24.42 19.60
C MET A 1 5.64 23.05 19.42
N ASP A 2 6.53 22.67 20.33
CA ASP A 2 7.30 21.44 20.25
C ASP A 2 6.33 20.26 20.44
N CYS A 3 6.00 19.60 19.34
CA CYS A 3 5.23 18.37 19.31
C CYS A 3 6.08 17.30 19.99
N GLY A 4 6.09 17.28 21.33
CA GLY A 4 6.81 16.28 22.12
C GLY A 4 6.63 14.91 21.48
N ALA A 5 7.74 14.37 20.99
CA ALA A 5 7.80 13.41 19.88
C ALA A 5 6.67 12.37 19.91
N ILE A 6 5.61 12.63 19.15
CA ILE A 6 4.69 11.57 18.78
C ILE A 6 5.48 10.68 17.83
N LYS A 7 5.84 9.52 18.34
CA LYS A 7 6.49 8.43 17.61
C LYS A 7 5.80 8.20 16.26
N GLY A 8 6.50 8.47 15.15
CA GLY A 8 6.01 8.28 13.77
C GLY A 8 5.93 9.54 12.89
N ILE A 9 5.95 10.76 13.46
CA ILE A 9 5.74 12.02 12.70
C ILE A 9 6.88 12.32 11.70
N ALA A 10 8.14 12.05 12.04
CA ALA A 10 9.27 12.42 11.19
C ALA A 10 9.23 11.74 9.81
N ASP A 11 8.78 10.48 9.76
CA ASP A 11 8.64 9.72 8.51
C ASP A 11 7.38 10.14 7.72
N GLU A 12 6.33 10.60 8.42
CA GLU A 12 5.08 11.11 7.84
C GLU A 12 5.30 12.45 7.10
N ASP A 13 6.09 13.35 7.69
CA ASP A 13 6.45 14.64 7.09
C ASP A 13 7.17 14.46 5.74
N GLU A 14 8.07 13.48 5.63
CA GLU A 14 8.78 13.17 4.38
C GLU A 14 7.85 12.71 3.24
N CYS A 15 6.68 12.20 3.61
CA CYS A 15 5.61 11.77 2.69
C CYS A 15 4.51 12.82 2.53
N GLY A 16 4.74 14.03 3.04
CA GLY A 16 3.83 15.18 2.93
C GLY A 16 2.65 15.16 3.90
N ILE A 17 2.69 14.33 4.95
CA ILE A 17 1.64 14.19 5.95
C ILE A 17 2.05 15.01 7.18
N SER A 18 1.75 16.32 7.19
CA SER A 18 2.25 17.20 8.25
C SER A 18 1.23 18.21 8.80
N ALA A 19 0.03 18.30 8.20
CA ALA A 19 -1.03 19.16 8.71
C ALA A 19 -2.09 18.37 9.50
N PHE A 20 -2.81 19.08 10.37
CA PHE A 20 -3.94 18.53 11.14
C PHE A 20 -5.21 19.32 10.83
N ALA A 21 -6.35 18.63 10.77
CA ALA A 21 -7.66 19.26 10.61
C ALA A 21 -8.00 20.24 11.77
N ASN A 22 -7.37 20.02 12.93
CA ASN A 22 -7.45 20.93 14.07
C ASN A 22 -6.06 21.06 14.73
N PRO A 23 -5.24 22.05 14.32
CA PRO A 23 -3.87 22.21 14.79
C PRO A 23 -3.77 22.68 16.25
N THR A 24 -4.89 23.11 16.85
CA THR A 24 -4.92 23.60 18.24
C THR A 24 -5.16 22.49 19.26
N LEU A 25 -5.60 21.31 18.81
CA LEU A 25 -5.85 20.19 19.72
C LEU A 25 -4.56 19.59 20.23
N ARG A 26 -4.57 19.29 21.53
CA ARG A 26 -3.51 18.50 22.13
C ARG A 26 -3.66 17.04 21.71
N PRO A 27 -2.58 16.38 21.24
CA PRO A 27 -2.60 14.95 20.96
C PRO A 27 -2.93 14.13 22.21
N ILE A 28 -3.75 13.08 22.04
CA ILE A 28 -4.11 12.17 23.15
C ILE A 28 -3.03 11.14 23.46
N GLY A 29 -2.11 10.91 22.52
CA GLY A 29 -1.08 9.88 22.60
C GLY A 29 -1.64 8.45 22.60
N GLY A 30 -0.92 7.53 23.23
CA GLY A 30 -1.30 6.12 23.32
C GLY A 30 -0.71 5.25 22.20
N ILE A 31 -1.08 3.98 22.23
CA ILE A 31 -0.54 2.92 21.39
C ILE A 31 -1.70 2.24 20.65
N LEU A 32 -1.61 2.24 19.32
CA LEU A 32 -2.50 1.47 18.45
C LEU A 32 -1.89 0.10 18.13
N LYS A 33 -2.73 -0.88 17.82
CA LYS A 33 -2.31 -2.20 17.36
C LYS A 33 -1.31 -2.88 18.33
N SER A 34 -1.59 -2.85 19.64
CA SER A 34 -0.81 -3.64 20.61
C SER A 34 -1.15 -5.13 20.48
N TYR A 35 -2.41 -5.44 20.23
CA TYR A 35 -2.91 -6.77 19.89
C TYR A 35 -3.78 -6.71 18.62
N PRO A 36 -3.94 -7.80 17.86
CA PRO A 36 -4.81 -7.82 16.68
C PRO A 36 -6.25 -7.38 16.98
N GLU A 37 -6.77 -7.70 18.16
CA GLU A 37 -8.12 -7.35 18.62
C GLU A 37 -8.30 -5.86 18.92
N ASP A 38 -7.21 -5.10 19.02
CA ASP A 38 -7.27 -3.65 19.16
C ASP A 38 -7.65 -2.94 17.86
N PHE A 39 -7.65 -3.67 16.74
CA PHE A 39 -7.94 -3.15 15.42
C PHE A 39 -8.94 -4.07 14.73
N GLU A 40 -10.24 -3.83 14.94
CA GLU A 40 -11.27 -4.55 14.21
C GLU A 40 -11.69 -3.79 12.96
N VAL A 41 -11.79 -4.52 11.85
CA VAL A 41 -12.28 -3.99 10.56
C VAL A 41 -13.46 -4.81 10.11
N ARG A 42 -14.59 -4.16 9.85
CA ARG A 42 -15.77 -4.81 9.27
C ARG A 42 -16.11 -4.15 7.94
N GLU A 43 -16.08 -4.94 6.88
CA GLU A 43 -16.48 -4.48 5.55
C GLU A 43 -17.96 -4.12 5.53
N LEU A 44 -18.27 -2.98 4.91
CA LEU A 44 -19.63 -2.56 4.61
C LEU A 44 -19.89 -2.86 3.13
N PRO A 45 -20.81 -3.80 2.81
CA PRO A 45 -21.14 -4.11 1.43
C PRO A 45 -21.81 -2.92 0.75
N LEU A 46 -21.80 -2.88 -0.58
CA LEU A 46 -22.56 -1.89 -1.34
C LEU A 46 -24.06 -1.97 -0.99
N PRO A 47 -24.76 -0.83 -0.89
CA PRO A 47 -26.19 -0.83 -0.74
C PRO A 47 -26.83 -1.41 -2.02
N HIS A 48 -27.75 -2.35 -1.85
CA HIS A 48 -28.46 -3.09 -2.90
C HIS A 48 -27.65 -4.19 -3.61
N GLU A 49 -27.80 -5.41 -3.13
CA GLU A 49 -27.89 -6.54 -4.04
C GLU A 49 -29.33 -7.06 -4.02
N VAL A 50 -30.03 -6.91 -5.13
CA VAL A 50 -31.41 -7.36 -5.35
C VAL A 50 -31.47 -8.89 -5.54
N SER A 51 -30.58 -9.64 -4.89
CA SER A 51 -30.48 -11.10 -5.04
C SER A 51 -31.58 -11.85 -4.30
N GLY A 52 -32.32 -11.20 -3.40
CA GLY A 52 -33.42 -11.83 -2.64
C GLY A 52 -34.68 -12.16 -3.46
N GLN A 53 -34.74 -11.78 -4.74
CA GLN A 53 -35.93 -11.99 -5.60
C GLN A 53 -35.64 -12.86 -6.85
N LEU A 54 -34.38 -13.22 -7.11
CA LEU A 54 -34.03 -14.02 -8.29
C LEU A 54 -34.17 -15.53 -7.99
N PRO A 55 -34.57 -16.33 -8.99
CA PRO A 55 -34.52 -17.79 -8.92
C PRO A 55 -33.12 -18.33 -8.56
N LEU A 56 -33.05 -19.49 -7.89
CA LEU A 56 -31.78 -20.05 -7.40
C LEU A 56 -30.79 -20.41 -8.52
N ASP A 57 -31.28 -20.74 -9.70
CA ASP A 57 -30.52 -21.01 -10.91
C ASP A 57 -29.85 -19.73 -11.49
N GLU A 58 -30.40 -18.55 -11.21
CA GLU A 58 -29.82 -17.26 -11.56
C GLU A 58 -28.80 -16.73 -10.52
N LEU A 59 -28.51 -17.53 -9.49
CA LEU A 59 -27.59 -17.17 -8.39
C LEU A 59 -26.36 -18.09 -8.40
N PRO A 60 -25.44 -17.98 -9.37
CA PRO A 60 -24.35 -18.95 -9.58
C PRO A 60 -23.27 -18.91 -8.50
N TYR A 61 -23.20 -17.86 -7.67
CA TYR A 61 -22.18 -17.71 -6.65
C TYR A 61 -22.72 -17.94 -5.24
N LEU A 62 -21.86 -18.47 -4.37
CA LEU A 62 -22.05 -18.55 -2.93
C LEU A 62 -21.29 -17.40 -2.30
N ARG A 63 -22.02 -16.52 -1.63
CA ARG A 63 -21.44 -15.46 -0.82
C ARG A 63 -21.43 -15.84 0.63
N PHE A 64 -20.36 -15.51 1.32
CA PHE A 64 -20.23 -15.71 2.76
C PHE A 64 -19.31 -14.67 3.38
N ARG A 65 -19.39 -14.51 4.70
CA ARG A 65 -18.47 -13.67 5.47
C ARG A 65 -17.31 -14.50 5.95
N LEU A 66 -16.11 -14.01 5.71
CA LEU A 66 -14.86 -14.50 6.28
C LEU A 66 -14.43 -13.55 7.40
N GLN A 67 -14.16 -14.10 8.57
CA GLN A 67 -13.45 -13.44 9.65
C GLN A 67 -12.09 -14.12 9.84
N LYS A 68 -11.03 -13.30 9.80
CA LYS A 68 -9.63 -13.71 10.01
C LYS A 68 -9.01 -12.85 11.12
N GLN A 69 -7.97 -13.38 11.76
CA GLN A 69 -7.19 -12.70 12.78
C GLN A 69 -5.70 -12.93 12.53
N GLY A 70 -4.90 -11.88 12.54
CA GLY A 70 -3.44 -12.01 12.42
C GLY A 70 -2.94 -12.51 11.05
N MET A 71 -3.80 -12.52 10.03
CA MET A 71 -3.55 -13.16 8.72
C MET A 71 -3.87 -12.20 7.58
N ASP A 72 -3.10 -12.22 6.48
CA ASP A 72 -3.41 -11.41 5.29
C ASP A 72 -4.65 -11.96 4.54
N THR A 73 -5.37 -11.12 3.77
CA THR A 73 -6.54 -11.59 3.00
C THR A 73 -6.15 -12.63 1.94
N LEU A 74 -5.03 -12.42 1.24
CA LEU A 74 -4.57 -13.36 0.21
C LEU A 74 -4.15 -14.69 0.84
N GLU A 75 -3.45 -14.62 1.96
CA GLU A 75 -3.08 -15.81 2.76
C GLU A 75 -4.32 -16.58 3.23
N ALA A 76 -5.34 -15.88 3.76
CA ALA A 76 -6.59 -16.49 4.17
C ALA A 76 -7.33 -17.17 3.00
N VAL A 77 -7.28 -16.57 1.80
CA VAL A 77 -7.83 -17.19 0.59
C VAL A 77 -7.01 -18.40 0.16
N ASP A 78 -5.69 -18.35 0.25
CA ASP A 78 -4.81 -19.45 -0.14
C ASP A 78 -4.98 -20.68 0.77
N VAL A 79 -5.11 -20.50 2.08
CA VAL A 79 -5.38 -21.61 3.02
C VAL A 79 -6.77 -22.22 2.81
N LEU A 80 -7.80 -21.40 2.56
CA LEU A 80 -9.13 -21.89 2.19
C LEU A 80 -9.11 -22.64 0.85
N SER A 81 -8.42 -22.08 -0.15
CA SER A 81 -8.22 -22.68 -1.47
C SER A 81 -7.59 -24.07 -1.36
N ALA A 82 -6.52 -24.20 -0.57
CA ALA A 82 -5.83 -25.47 -0.33
C ALA A 82 -6.74 -26.50 0.36
N ALA A 83 -7.44 -26.10 1.43
CA ALA A 83 -8.35 -26.99 2.16
C ALA A 83 -9.56 -27.44 1.33
N CYS A 84 -10.10 -26.55 0.49
CA CYS A 84 -11.22 -26.86 -0.41
C CYS A 84 -10.80 -27.52 -1.72
N ARG A 85 -9.50 -27.53 -2.07
CA ARG A 85 -8.97 -27.93 -3.38
C ARG A 85 -9.59 -27.15 -4.55
N VAL A 86 -9.90 -25.87 -4.33
CA VAL A 86 -10.44 -24.95 -5.34
C VAL A 86 -9.42 -23.83 -5.54
N PRO A 87 -8.95 -23.56 -6.78
CA PRO A 87 -7.94 -22.54 -7.01
C PRO A 87 -8.35 -21.14 -6.49
N SER A 88 -7.42 -20.43 -5.84
CA SER A 88 -7.65 -19.11 -5.21
C SER A 88 -8.29 -18.06 -6.12
N ARG A 89 -8.02 -18.11 -7.44
CA ARG A 89 -8.66 -17.23 -8.45
C ARG A 89 -10.19 -17.31 -8.50
N HIS A 90 -10.80 -18.38 -7.98
CA HIS A 90 -12.25 -18.54 -7.94
C HIS A 90 -12.89 -17.90 -6.70
N PHE A 91 -12.08 -17.39 -5.77
CA PHE A 91 -12.55 -16.61 -4.63
C PHE A 91 -12.50 -15.12 -4.95
N GLY A 92 -13.66 -14.49 -4.98
CA GLY A 92 -13.83 -13.04 -5.14
C GLY A 92 -13.90 -12.33 -3.81
N PHE A 93 -13.36 -11.12 -3.73
CA PHE A 93 -13.42 -10.25 -2.56
C PHE A 93 -13.29 -8.78 -3.00
N ALA A 94 -13.91 -7.87 -2.24
CA ALA A 94 -13.95 -6.46 -2.60
C ALA A 94 -12.67 -5.67 -2.26
N GLY A 95 -11.83 -6.20 -1.37
CA GLY A 95 -10.53 -5.62 -1.05
C GLY A 95 -9.73 -6.45 -0.06
N ILE A 96 -8.43 -6.14 0.04
CA ILE A 96 -7.52 -6.70 1.03
C ILE A 96 -7.72 -5.95 2.36
N LYS A 97 -7.63 -6.66 3.48
CA LYS A 97 -7.79 -6.12 4.84
C LYS A 97 -6.53 -6.35 5.66
N ASP A 98 -6.28 -5.47 6.63
CA ASP A 98 -5.13 -5.54 7.55
C ASP A 98 -4.85 -6.95 8.07
N SER A 99 -3.58 -7.36 8.07
CA SER A 99 -3.16 -8.65 8.64
C SER A 99 -3.10 -8.61 10.17
N PHE A 100 -2.52 -7.56 10.74
CA PHE A 100 -2.48 -7.35 12.20
C PHE A 100 -3.76 -6.67 12.69
N ALA A 101 -4.86 -7.43 12.61
CA ALA A 101 -6.21 -6.99 12.90
C ALA A 101 -7.16 -8.19 13.04
N VAL A 102 -8.35 -7.97 13.61
CA VAL A 102 -9.50 -8.86 13.44
C VAL A 102 -10.38 -8.30 12.32
N THR A 103 -10.42 -8.96 11.17
CA THR A 103 -11.10 -8.41 9.99
C THR A 103 -12.23 -9.31 9.53
N THR A 104 -13.39 -8.74 9.23
CA THR A 104 -14.54 -9.42 8.62
C THR A 104 -14.85 -8.82 7.26
N GLN A 105 -14.89 -9.65 6.21
CA GLN A 105 -15.17 -9.26 4.83
C GLN A 105 -16.06 -10.27 4.12
N GLU A 106 -16.70 -9.88 3.01
CA GLU A 106 -17.46 -10.82 2.17
C GLU A 106 -16.55 -11.44 1.10
N LEU A 107 -16.72 -12.75 0.89
CA LEU A 107 -16.14 -13.51 -0.21
C LEU A 107 -17.25 -14.11 -1.08
N THR A 108 -16.96 -14.33 -2.35
CA THR A 108 -17.79 -15.11 -3.28
C THR A 108 -17.02 -16.25 -3.91
N VAL A 109 -17.68 -17.37 -4.16
CA VAL A 109 -17.13 -18.52 -4.89
C VAL A 109 -18.22 -19.14 -5.78
N PRO A 110 -17.93 -19.69 -6.97
CA PRO A 110 -18.93 -20.40 -7.76
C PRO A 110 -19.53 -21.58 -6.99
N ARG A 111 -20.87 -21.69 -6.95
CA ARG A 111 -21.59 -22.76 -6.24
C ARG A 111 -21.35 -24.14 -6.85
N GLU A 112 -21.08 -24.20 -8.14
CA GLU A 112 -20.73 -25.43 -8.85
C GLU A 112 -19.38 -26.00 -8.39
N LEU A 113 -18.48 -25.15 -7.90
CA LEU A 113 -17.15 -25.55 -7.43
C LEU A 113 -17.13 -25.81 -5.92
N LEU A 114 -17.93 -25.08 -5.14
CA LEU A 114 -17.84 -25.13 -3.69
C LEU A 114 -19.17 -24.93 -2.98
N SER A 115 -19.55 -25.91 -2.16
CA SER A 115 -20.74 -25.88 -1.32
C SER A 115 -20.49 -25.19 0.02
N GLU A 116 -21.55 -24.71 0.69
CA GLU A 116 -21.47 -24.16 2.04
C GLU A 116 -20.86 -25.15 3.04
N THR A 117 -21.21 -26.43 2.97
CA THR A 117 -20.69 -27.47 3.85
C THR A 117 -19.18 -27.65 3.69
N ALA A 118 -18.67 -27.59 2.45
CA ALA A 118 -17.24 -27.66 2.17
C ALA A 118 -16.49 -26.43 2.71
N VAL A 119 -17.04 -25.22 2.54
CA VAL A 119 -16.43 -24.00 3.09
C VAL A 119 -16.37 -24.06 4.62
N ARG A 120 -17.44 -24.50 5.29
CA ARG A 120 -17.47 -24.61 6.76
C ARG A 120 -16.45 -25.60 7.28
N LYS A 121 -16.29 -26.74 6.61
CA LYS A 121 -15.27 -27.75 6.95
C LYS A 121 -13.86 -27.18 6.81
N ALA A 122 -13.55 -26.57 5.65
CA ALA A 122 -12.24 -25.98 5.41
C ALA A 122 -11.90 -24.85 6.39
N ALA A 123 -12.87 -24.01 6.74
CA ALA A 123 -12.67 -22.95 7.71
C ALA A 123 -12.33 -23.49 9.11
N ALA A 124 -13.01 -24.57 9.54
CA ALA A 124 -12.72 -25.23 10.80
C ALA A 124 -11.31 -25.85 10.86
N GLU A 125 -10.76 -26.25 9.71
CA GLU A 125 -9.39 -26.78 9.58
C GLU A 125 -8.31 -25.69 9.51
N THR A 126 -8.68 -24.40 9.33
CA THR A 126 -7.74 -23.29 9.04
C THR A 126 -7.81 -22.14 10.04
N GLU A 127 -8.44 -22.33 11.21
CA GLU A 127 -8.71 -21.30 12.23
C GLU A 127 -9.49 -20.07 11.71
N LEU A 128 -10.08 -20.16 10.52
CA LEU A 128 -10.90 -19.13 9.92
C LEU A 128 -12.34 -19.27 10.38
N LYS A 129 -13.03 -18.14 10.53
CA LYS A 129 -14.46 -18.12 10.89
C LYS A 129 -15.28 -17.73 9.67
N VAL A 130 -16.25 -18.56 9.31
CA VAL A 130 -17.16 -18.30 8.18
C VAL A 130 -18.61 -18.25 8.61
N SER A 131 -19.39 -17.32 8.04
CA SER A 131 -20.79 -17.12 8.41
C SER A 131 -21.61 -16.45 7.31
N ARG A 132 -22.93 -16.30 7.53
CA ARG A 132 -23.86 -15.56 6.65
C ARG A 132 -23.80 -15.98 5.17
N PHE A 133 -23.87 -17.29 4.95
CA PHE A 133 -23.92 -17.87 3.62
C PHE A 133 -25.22 -17.47 2.92
N ARG A 134 -25.12 -17.11 1.64
CA ARG A 134 -26.26 -16.82 0.77
C ARG A 134 -25.87 -16.99 -0.70
N PRO A 135 -26.75 -17.52 -1.57
CA PRO A 135 -26.57 -17.44 -3.01
C PRO A 135 -26.58 -15.97 -3.48
N CYS A 136 -25.80 -15.64 -4.50
CA CYS A 136 -25.79 -14.31 -5.12
C CYS A 136 -25.53 -14.37 -6.63
N ALA A 137 -25.99 -13.34 -7.35
CA ALA A 137 -25.84 -13.24 -8.80
C ALA A 137 -24.43 -12.82 -9.24
N SER A 138 -23.73 -12.06 -8.40
CA SER A 138 -22.49 -11.37 -8.78
C SER A 138 -21.27 -11.87 -8.03
N PHE A 139 -20.17 -12.03 -8.77
CA PHE A 139 -18.84 -12.23 -8.22
C PHE A 139 -18.31 -10.92 -7.61
N LEU A 140 -17.71 -10.99 -6.43
CA LEU A 140 -17.08 -9.83 -5.80
C LEU A 140 -15.73 -9.52 -6.45
N ALA A 141 -15.62 -8.31 -6.98
CA ALA A 141 -14.40 -7.76 -7.54
C ALA A 141 -13.87 -6.59 -6.68
N PRO A 142 -12.57 -6.26 -6.78
CA PRO A 142 -11.99 -5.12 -6.07
C PRO A 142 -12.79 -3.82 -6.28
N GLY A 143 -13.08 -3.11 -5.19
CA GLY A 143 -13.86 -1.86 -5.21
C GLY A 143 -15.36 -2.04 -4.99
N MET A 144 -15.88 -3.28 -4.97
CA MET A 144 -17.31 -3.56 -4.71
C MET A 144 -17.68 -3.51 -3.22
N LEU A 145 -17.34 -2.42 -2.53
CA LEU A 145 -17.70 -2.17 -1.13
C LEU A 145 -18.09 -0.70 -0.91
N ALA A 146 -18.97 -0.44 0.05
CA ALA A 146 -19.33 0.92 0.44
C ALA A 146 -18.26 1.55 1.34
N GLY A 147 -17.52 0.73 2.10
CA GLY A 147 -16.48 1.21 3.00
C GLY A 147 -16.15 0.18 4.08
N ASN A 148 -15.48 0.65 5.13
CA ASN A 148 -15.09 -0.18 6.26
C ASN A 148 -15.51 0.50 7.56
N ARG A 149 -16.05 -0.28 8.49
CA ARG A 149 -16.28 0.13 9.87
C ARG A 149 -15.10 -0.32 10.71
N PHE A 150 -14.45 0.64 11.38
CA PHE A 150 -13.35 0.39 12.28
C PHE A 150 -13.83 0.42 13.74
N ILE A 151 -13.33 -0.52 14.54
CA ILE A 151 -13.40 -0.46 16.00
C ILE A 151 -11.96 -0.50 16.48
N LEU A 152 -11.50 0.62 17.04
CA LEU A 152 -10.11 0.83 17.40
C LEU A 152 -9.99 0.95 18.92
N ARG A 153 -9.02 0.24 19.51
CA ARG A 153 -8.64 0.39 20.90
C ARG A 153 -7.26 1.04 20.98
N ILE A 154 -7.20 2.21 21.60
CA ILE A 154 -5.96 2.92 21.89
C ILE A 154 -5.58 2.60 23.34
N ARG A 155 -4.39 2.04 23.54
CA ARG A 155 -3.87 1.67 24.87
C ARG A 155 -2.90 2.73 25.39
N ASP A 156 -2.61 2.71 26.68
CA ASP A 156 -1.65 3.63 27.33
C ASP A 156 -1.92 5.12 27.05
N VAL A 157 -3.20 5.51 27.04
CA VAL A 157 -3.62 6.92 26.93
C VAL A 157 -3.41 7.58 28.30
N ARG A 158 -2.52 8.58 28.36
CA ARG A 158 -2.09 9.24 29.61
C ARG A 158 -2.64 10.65 29.80
N VAL A 159 -3.66 11.02 29.03
CA VAL A 159 -4.37 12.30 29.14
C VAL A 159 -5.71 12.12 29.84
N SER A 160 -6.31 13.23 30.29
CA SER A 160 -7.63 13.19 30.93
C SER A 160 -8.74 12.79 29.95
N GLU A 161 -9.84 12.22 30.48
CA GLU A 161 -11.03 11.89 29.69
C GLU A 161 -11.60 13.10 28.96
N LYS A 162 -11.52 14.30 29.56
CA LYS A 162 -11.90 15.56 28.91
C LYS A 162 -11.09 15.81 27.63
N CYS A 163 -9.77 15.64 27.67
CA CYS A 163 -8.92 15.81 26.48
C CYS A 163 -9.28 14.80 25.38
N VAL A 164 -9.61 13.56 25.75
CA VAL A 164 -10.08 12.54 24.80
C VAL A 164 -11.43 12.96 24.20
N GLY A 165 -12.36 13.43 25.02
CA GLY A 165 -13.66 13.93 24.59
C GLY A 165 -13.54 15.07 23.57
N GLU A 166 -12.66 16.04 23.82
CA GLU A 166 -12.38 17.16 22.90
C GLU A 166 -11.83 16.67 21.54
N ALA A 167 -10.92 15.70 21.55
CA ALA A 167 -10.37 15.11 20.33
C ALA A 167 -11.44 14.34 19.53
N MET A 168 -12.26 13.55 20.22
CA MET A 168 -13.35 12.78 19.60
C MET A 168 -14.45 13.68 19.04
N GLU A 169 -14.77 14.78 19.72
CA GLU A 169 -15.71 15.78 19.24
C GLU A 169 -15.21 16.43 17.95
N SER A 170 -13.94 16.83 17.93
CA SER A 170 -13.35 17.41 16.72
C SER A 170 -13.31 16.42 15.56
N LEU A 171 -12.97 15.15 15.81
CA LEU A 171 -13.03 14.12 14.78
C LEU A 171 -14.46 13.94 14.24
N ARG A 172 -15.48 13.98 15.12
CA ARG A 172 -16.88 13.84 14.73
C ARG A 172 -17.36 15.03 13.89
N CYS A 173 -17.03 16.25 14.27
CA CYS A 173 -17.54 17.46 13.62
C CYS A 173 -16.72 17.91 12.41
N ARG A 174 -15.39 17.75 12.45
CA ARG A 174 -14.48 18.22 11.40
C ARG A 174 -13.90 17.09 10.53
N GLY A 175 -14.03 15.85 10.98
CA GLY A 175 -13.37 14.72 10.33
C GLY A 175 -11.85 14.76 10.48
N PHE A 176 -11.16 14.28 9.46
CA PHE A 176 -9.71 14.23 9.35
C PHE A 176 -9.30 14.53 7.90
N LEU A 177 -8.03 14.90 7.71
CA LEU A 177 -7.49 15.14 6.38
C LEU A 177 -7.26 13.80 5.67
N ASN A 178 -7.81 13.64 4.47
CA ASN A 178 -7.76 12.39 3.71
C ASN A 178 -6.39 12.17 3.03
N TYR A 179 -5.36 11.99 3.86
CA TYR A 179 -4.02 11.62 3.42
C TYR A 179 -3.95 10.17 2.97
N VAL A 180 -3.03 9.91 2.04
CA VAL A 180 -2.59 8.56 1.74
C VAL A 180 -1.54 8.18 2.78
N GLY A 181 -1.85 7.21 3.64
CA GLY A 181 -0.98 6.82 4.76
C GLY A 181 0.29 6.07 4.35
N MET A 182 1.21 5.94 5.31
CA MET A 182 2.58 5.40 5.14
C MET A 182 2.67 4.04 4.45
N GLN A 183 1.66 3.18 4.61
CA GLN A 183 1.59 1.88 3.93
C GLN A 183 1.67 1.95 2.39
N ARG A 184 1.38 3.10 1.77
CA ARG A 184 1.52 3.30 0.32
C ARG A 184 2.97 3.48 -0.12
N PHE A 185 3.80 4.08 0.73
CA PHE A 185 5.15 4.51 0.37
C PHE A 185 6.23 3.44 0.60
N GLY A 186 5.81 2.23 0.95
CA GLY A 186 6.66 1.04 1.03
C GLY A 186 6.78 0.47 2.45
N LYS A 187 7.36 -0.73 2.53
CA LYS A 187 7.80 -1.40 3.77
C LYS A 187 9.23 -1.89 3.55
N ALA A 188 10.02 -2.06 4.61
CA ALA A 188 11.38 -2.61 4.55
C ALA A 188 12.42 -1.76 3.79
N GLY A 189 12.47 -0.45 4.06
CA GLY A 189 13.58 0.41 3.62
C GLY A 189 13.52 0.92 2.17
N VAL A 190 12.55 0.49 1.35
CA VAL A 190 12.40 1.00 -0.02
C VAL A 190 11.25 2.01 -0.11
N ARG A 191 11.58 3.28 -0.36
CA ARG A 191 10.64 4.36 -0.60
C ARG A 191 10.07 4.31 -2.02
N SER A 192 8.84 3.81 -2.13
CA SER A 192 8.16 3.61 -3.42
C SER A 192 7.88 4.91 -4.17
N ASP A 193 7.70 6.03 -3.45
CA ASP A 193 7.56 7.37 -4.01
C ASP A 193 8.86 7.89 -4.63
N LEU A 194 10.01 7.69 -3.95
CA LEU A 194 11.31 8.08 -4.48
C LEU A 194 11.69 7.23 -5.69
N LEU A 195 11.36 5.93 -5.67
CA LEU A 195 11.53 5.06 -6.82
C LEU A 195 10.66 5.52 -8.00
N GLY A 196 9.43 5.96 -7.74
CA GLY A 196 8.55 6.56 -8.75
C GLY A 196 9.11 7.85 -9.35
N LEU A 197 9.69 8.73 -8.52
CA LEU A 197 10.34 9.97 -8.96
C LEU A 197 11.56 9.70 -9.85
N ALA A 198 12.46 8.82 -9.41
CA ALA A 198 13.65 8.42 -10.16
C ALA A 198 13.25 7.86 -11.53
N TYR A 199 12.22 7.01 -11.56
CA TYR A 199 11.68 6.45 -12.79
C TYR A 199 11.15 7.52 -13.74
N LEU A 200 10.35 8.48 -13.23
CA LEU A 200 9.80 9.57 -14.04
C LEU A 200 10.87 10.53 -14.59
N ARG A 201 12.01 10.65 -13.89
CA ARG A 201 13.18 11.42 -14.34
C ARG A 201 14.03 10.68 -15.38
N GLY A 202 13.74 9.41 -15.62
CA GLY A 202 14.60 8.55 -16.45
C GLY A 202 15.91 8.15 -15.77
N ASP A 203 16.02 8.30 -14.45
CA ASP A 203 17.21 7.94 -13.68
C ASP A 203 17.14 6.48 -13.21
N TYR A 204 17.45 5.56 -14.14
CA TYR A 204 17.39 4.11 -13.89
C TYR A 204 18.50 3.61 -12.97
N GLU A 205 19.62 4.33 -12.90
CA GLU A 205 20.70 4.02 -11.96
C GLU A 205 20.21 4.24 -10.53
N GLN A 206 19.58 5.39 -10.26
CA GLN A 206 18.94 5.64 -8.97
C GLN A 206 17.81 4.64 -8.68
N CYS A 207 17.05 4.22 -9.69
CA CYS A 207 16.02 3.19 -9.49
C CYS A 207 16.61 1.85 -9.02
N VAL A 208 17.74 1.44 -9.60
CA VAL A 208 18.49 0.25 -9.20
C VAL A 208 19.05 0.41 -7.78
N ASP A 209 19.55 1.59 -7.43
CA ASP A 209 20.10 1.87 -6.11
C ASP A 209 19.05 1.79 -5.01
N LEU A 210 17.91 2.44 -5.22
CA LEU A 210 16.80 2.44 -4.27
C LEU A 210 16.22 1.03 -4.08
N LEU A 211 16.11 0.25 -5.17
CA LEU A 211 15.45 -1.05 -5.13
C LEU A 211 16.37 -2.22 -4.76
N LEU A 212 17.58 -2.28 -5.33
CA LEU A 212 18.50 -3.42 -5.19
C LEU A 212 19.63 -3.16 -4.20
N ARG A 213 20.15 -1.92 -4.13
CA ARG A 213 21.21 -1.56 -3.18
C ARG A 213 20.67 -1.10 -1.83
N GLN A 214 19.38 -0.72 -1.79
CA GLN A 214 18.69 -0.19 -0.61
C GLN A 214 19.54 0.89 0.05
N SER A 215 19.99 1.85 -0.76
CA SER A 215 20.91 2.92 -0.34
C SER A 215 20.30 3.78 0.77
N ASP A 216 21.15 4.30 1.66
CA ASP A 216 20.72 5.17 2.76
C ASP A 216 20.02 6.46 2.27
N ALA A 217 20.21 6.82 0.99
CA ALA A 217 19.49 7.89 0.29
C ALA A 217 17.97 7.63 0.19
N GLY A 218 17.53 6.39 0.37
CA GLY A 218 16.11 6.02 0.45
C GLY A 218 15.47 6.31 1.81
N GLY A 219 16.22 6.81 2.80
CA GLY A 219 15.75 7.02 4.17
C GLY A 219 15.52 5.66 4.85
N ALA A 220 16.45 5.26 5.71
CA ALA A 220 16.23 4.07 6.54
C ALA A 220 15.07 4.35 7.51
N TYR A 221 13.90 3.76 7.25
CA TYR A 221 12.80 3.76 8.21
C TYR A 221 13.27 3.18 9.53
N ASN A 222 13.15 3.95 10.62
CA ASN A 222 13.35 3.41 11.96
C ASN A 222 12.18 2.47 12.30
N GLU A 223 12.40 1.17 12.09
CA GLU A 223 11.43 0.06 12.18
C GLU A 223 10.71 -0.10 13.54
N HIS A 224 11.00 0.74 14.53
CA HIS A 224 10.42 0.66 15.87
C HIS A 224 8.94 1.11 15.98
N HIS A 225 8.30 1.51 14.87
CA HIS A 225 7.12 2.38 14.95
C HIS A 225 5.77 1.78 14.51
N PHE A 226 5.74 0.58 13.92
CA PHE A 226 4.49 -0.14 13.65
C PHE A 226 4.63 -1.60 14.10
N GLY A 227 4.04 -1.94 15.25
CA GLY A 227 3.70 -3.30 15.73
C GLY A 227 4.66 -4.43 15.34
N THR A 228 5.52 -4.81 16.28
CA THR A 228 6.32 -6.05 16.39
C THR A 228 6.15 -7.09 15.25
N GLY A 229 6.72 -6.78 14.09
CA GLY A 229 7.23 -7.79 13.15
C GLY A 229 8.75 -7.88 13.31
N PRO A 230 9.40 -9.00 12.96
CA PRO A 230 10.86 -9.05 12.96
C PRO A 230 11.39 -7.91 12.09
N SER A 231 12.36 -7.16 12.61
CA SER A 231 13.13 -6.16 11.87
C SER A 231 13.29 -6.63 10.43
N ALA A 232 12.85 -5.83 9.45
CA ALA A 232 13.00 -6.17 8.05
C ALA A 232 14.46 -5.95 7.66
N ARG A 233 15.31 -6.77 8.26
CA ARG A 233 16.72 -6.94 7.96
C ARG A 233 16.87 -6.95 6.46
N VAL A 234 17.77 -6.10 5.96
CA VAL A 234 18.11 -6.01 4.54
C VAL A 234 18.23 -7.45 4.01
N PRO A 235 17.45 -7.83 2.98
CA PRO A 235 17.46 -9.19 2.50
C PRO A 235 18.88 -9.60 2.08
N ARG A 236 19.27 -10.85 2.39
CA ARG A 236 20.61 -11.36 2.06
C ARG A 236 20.99 -11.14 0.59
N TRP A 237 20.04 -11.26 -0.33
CA TRP A 237 20.28 -11.02 -1.76
C TRP A 237 20.64 -9.56 -2.07
N ALA A 238 20.06 -8.59 -1.35
CA ALA A 238 20.33 -7.17 -1.51
C ALA A 238 21.72 -6.82 -0.98
N GLU A 239 22.13 -7.40 0.17
CA GLU A 239 23.50 -7.29 0.67
C GLU A 239 24.52 -7.86 -0.32
N VAL A 240 24.24 -9.03 -0.89
CA VAL A 240 25.09 -9.65 -1.92
C VAL A 240 25.21 -8.76 -3.14
N PHE A 241 24.10 -8.19 -3.63
CA PHE A 241 24.12 -7.27 -4.76
C PHE A 241 24.91 -5.99 -4.43
N LYS A 242 24.68 -5.37 -3.27
CA LYS A 242 25.41 -4.17 -2.82
C LYS A 242 26.92 -4.39 -2.78
N ARG A 243 27.38 -5.56 -2.32
CA ARG A 243 28.81 -5.89 -2.22
C ARG A 243 29.45 -6.27 -3.56
N THR A 244 28.71 -6.96 -4.42
CA THR A 244 29.30 -7.63 -5.60
C THR A 244 28.90 -7.01 -6.93
N ASN A 245 27.87 -6.15 -6.94
CA ASN A 245 27.20 -5.66 -8.14
C ASN A 245 26.78 -6.76 -9.14
N SER A 246 26.67 -8.01 -8.68
CA SER A 246 26.42 -9.19 -9.52
C SER A 246 24.97 -9.63 -9.43
N ALA A 247 24.25 -9.53 -10.56
CA ALA A 247 22.86 -9.95 -10.62
C ALA A 247 22.72 -11.46 -10.44
N SER A 248 23.65 -12.23 -11.02
CA SER A 248 23.76 -13.69 -10.87
C SER A 248 23.94 -14.12 -9.41
N ALA A 249 24.83 -13.46 -8.66
CA ALA A 249 25.07 -13.77 -7.24
C ALA A 249 23.85 -13.42 -6.37
N ALA A 250 23.20 -12.29 -6.65
CA ALA A 250 21.99 -11.88 -5.94
C ALA A 250 20.82 -12.86 -6.21
N LEU A 251 20.60 -13.28 -7.45
CA LEU A 251 19.56 -14.24 -7.83
C LEU A 251 19.72 -15.59 -7.11
N ARG A 252 20.95 -16.09 -6.94
CA ARG A 252 21.24 -17.31 -6.16
C ARG A 252 20.92 -17.16 -4.68
N ALA A 253 20.99 -15.94 -4.14
CA ALA A 253 20.68 -15.65 -2.74
C ALA A 253 19.19 -15.32 -2.51
N MET A 254 18.38 -15.18 -3.55
CA MET A 254 16.94 -14.93 -3.44
C MET A 254 16.16 -16.23 -3.16
N PRO A 255 15.20 -16.24 -2.21
CA PRO A 255 14.33 -17.41 -1.97
C PRO A 255 13.54 -17.79 -3.23
N GLU A 256 13.33 -19.09 -3.44
CA GLU A 256 12.45 -19.60 -4.49
C GLU A 256 11.01 -19.11 -4.24
N GLY A 257 10.39 -18.48 -5.25
CA GLY A 257 9.06 -17.87 -5.13
C GLY A 257 9.01 -16.43 -4.58
N ALA A 258 10.13 -15.88 -4.06
CA ALA A 258 10.15 -14.52 -3.54
C ALA A 258 10.29 -13.44 -4.63
N ARG A 259 9.36 -12.47 -4.57
CA ARG A 259 9.36 -11.11 -5.12
C ARG A 259 9.59 -10.98 -6.64
N TRP A 260 8.49 -10.74 -7.33
CA TRP A 260 8.44 -10.57 -8.78
C TRP A 260 9.29 -9.39 -9.27
N THR A 261 9.30 -8.25 -8.58
CA THR A 261 9.95 -7.03 -9.07
C THR A 261 11.49 -7.12 -9.04
N GLU A 262 12.08 -7.37 -7.88
CA GLU A 262 13.54 -7.42 -7.71
C GLU A 262 14.15 -8.58 -8.51
N ARG A 263 13.50 -9.76 -8.50
CA ARG A 263 13.94 -10.92 -9.31
C ARG A 263 13.88 -10.62 -10.80
N ARG A 264 12.82 -9.95 -11.29
CA ARG A 264 12.71 -9.55 -12.70
C ARG A 264 13.78 -8.55 -13.09
N LEU A 265 14.04 -7.55 -12.25
CA LEU A 265 15.09 -6.58 -12.51
C LEU A 265 16.47 -7.27 -12.56
N LEU A 266 16.78 -8.12 -11.57
CA LEU A 266 18.01 -8.89 -11.58
C LEU A 266 18.13 -9.84 -12.78
N THR A 267 17.02 -10.42 -13.25
CA THR A 267 17.01 -11.27 -14.45
C THR A 267 17.24 -10.45 -15.72
N ALA A 268 16.64 -9.25 -15.82
CA ALA A 268 16.89 -8.33 -16.93
C ALA A 268 18.36 -7.87 -16.95
N LEU A 269 18.90 -7.54 -15.78
CA LEU A 269 20.32 -7.21 -15.61
C LEU A 269 21.22 -8.38 -15.98
N LEU A 270 20.89 -9.62 -15.59
CA LEU A 270 21.67 -10.80 -15.96
C LEU A 270 21.73 -10.99 -17.48
N ARG A 271 20.58 -10.94 -18.16
CA ARG A 271 20.49 -11.09 -19.63
C ARG A 271 21.32 -10.06 -20.39
N ARG A 272 21.54 -8.88 -19.80
CA ARG A 272 22.37 -7.81 -20.37
C ARG A 272 23.83 -7.89 -19.90
N GLN A 273 24.10 -8.35 -18.67
CA GLN A 273 25.45 -8.64 -18.14
C GLN A 273 26.16 -9.74 -18.94
N ASP A 274 25.42 -10.68 -19.53
CA ASP A 274 25.95 -11.73 -20.40
C ASP A 274 26.32 -11.22 -21.80
N LEU A 275 25.80 -10.07 -22.25
CA LEU A 275 26.14 -9.45 -23.54
C LEU A 275 27.47 -8.67 -23.49
N ASP A 276 27.83 -8.15 -22.31
CA ASP A 276 29.05 -7.32 -22.10
C ASP A 276 30.18 -8.03 -21.32
N GLY A 277 30.11 -9.34 -21.12
CA GLY A 277 31.26 -10.12 -20.62
C GLY A 277 31.51 -10.10 -19.11
N GLY A 278 30.50 -9.86 -18.27
CA GLY A 278 30.50 -10.32 -16.88
C GLY A 278 31.06 -9.39 -15.79
N THR A 279 30.23 -9.25 -14.75
CA THR A 279 30.44 -8.82 -13.35
C THR A 279 30.31 -7.34 -12.94
N ALA A 280 30.30 -6.36 -13.85
CA ALA A 280 29.80 -5.02 -13.54
C ALA A 280 29.36 -4.33 -14.83
N LEU A 281 28.16 -3.73 -14.86
CA LEU A 281 27.88 -2.68 -15.85
C LEU A 281 28.89 -1.57 -15.57
N LYS A 282 29.92 -1.45 -16.41
CA LYS A 282 30.87 -0.34 -16.34
C LYS A 282 30.15 0.89 -16.87
N THR A 283 30.26 2.01 -16.15
CA THR A 283 29.88 3.32 -16.66
C THR A 283 30.62 3.57 -17.98
N ALA A 284 30.02 4.31 -18.90
CA ALA A 284 30.63 4.60 -20.20
C ALA A 284 32.01 5.31 -20.07
N GLU A 285 32.35 5.83 -18.89
CA GLU A 285 33.68 6.31 -18.55
C GLU A 285 34.00 5.93 -17.09
N GLY A 286 35.14 5.29 -16.85
CA GLY A 286 35.51 4.65 -15.58
C GLY A 286 35.85 5.60 -14.41
N ALA A 287 35.00 6.58 -14.12
CA ALA A 287 35.11 7.46 -12.96
C ALA A 287 34.11 7.06 -11.85
N PRO A 288 34.45 7.21 -10.56
CA PRO A 288 33.47 7.14 -9.49
C PRO A 288 32.50 8.33 -9.62
N LEU A 289 31.20 8.06 -9.82
CA LEU A 289 30.19 9.11 -9.91
C LEU A 289 29.99 9.76 -8.53
N THR A 290 30.58 10.93 -8.35
CA THR A 290 29.94 12.00 -7.59
C THR A 290 28.58 12.30 -8.24
N SER A 291 27.55 12.48 -7.42
CA SER A 291 26.19 12.88 -7.80
C SER A 291 26.17 13.78 -9.05
N PRO A 292 25.39 13.45 -10.10
CA PRO A 292 25.23 14.34 -11.23
C PRO A 292 24.76 15.70 -10.72
N SER A 293 25.58 16.73 -10.96
CA SER A 293 25.19 18.11 -10.73
C SER A 293 23.92 18.38 -11.52
N SER A 294 22.92 18.91 -10.82
CA SER A 294 21.65 19.41 -11.33
C SER A 294 21.67 19.80 -12.82
N VAL A 295 20.93 19.09 -13.66
CA VAL A 295 20.49 19.63 -14.94
C VAL A 295 19.05 19.22 -15.19
N ASN A 296 18.15 20.18 -15.03
CA ASN A 296 16.86 20.21 -15.69
C ASN A 296 17.12 20.38 -17.18
N ASP A 297 16.95 19.35 -17.99
CA ASP A 297 16.72 19.50 -19.44
C ASP A 297 15.92 18.29 -19.93
N TRP A 298 14.62 18.51 -20.12
CA TRP A 298 13.65 17.50 -20.54
C TRP A 298 13.74 17.16 -22.05
N ALA A 299 14.84 17.52 -22.73
CA ALA A 299 14.86 17.53 -24.19
C ALA A 299 16.15 17.09 -24.88
N ASP A 300 17.28 16.87 -24.20
CA ASP A 300 18.52 16.54 -24.92
C ASP A 300 18.93 15.08 -24.75
N GLU A 301 19.21 14.47 -25.91
CA GLU A 301 19.75 13.13 -26.13
C GLU A 301 21.03 12.92 -25.31
N THR A 302 20.87 12.61 -24.02
CA THR A 302 21.95 12.14 -23.16
C THR A 302 22.31 10.72 -23.60
N PRO A 303 23.60 10.33 -23.63
CA PRO A 303 23.97 8.94 -23.91
C PRO A 303 23.17 8.04 -22.97
N GLN A 304 22.26 7.25 -23.55
CA GLN A 304 21.37 6.39 -22.77
C GLN A 304 22.27 5.46 -21.94
N SER A 305 22.28 5.63 -20.62
CA SER A 305 23.17 4.86 -19.76
C SER A 305 22.93 3.36 -20.00
N ALA A 306 23.96 2.53 -19.85
CA ALA A 306 23.79 1.08 -20.01
C ALA A 306 22.69 0.52 -19.06
N TRP A 307 22.45 1.22 -17.94
CA TRP A 307 21.33 0.97 -17.03
C TRP A 307 19.96 1.29 -17.64
N TRP A 308 19.81 2.40 -18.36
CA TRP A 308 18.58 2.73 -19.09
C TRP A 308 18.18 1.60 -20.04
N GLU A 309 19.08 1.17 -20.93
CA GLU A 309 18.77 0.12 -21.91
C GLU A 309 18.44 -1.24 -21.28
N ALA A 310 19.14 -1.57 -20.20
CA ALA A 310 19.00 -2.87 -19.55
C ALA A 310 17.74 -2.98 -18.68
N THR A 311 17.24 -1.86 -18.15
CA THR A 311 16.25 -1.90 -17.08
C THR A 311 14.92 -1.21 -17.39
N ARG A 312 14.85 -0.35 -18.42
CA ARG A 312 13.61 0.35 -18.81
C ARG A 312 12.41 -0.59 -18.88
N ASP A 313 12.55 -1.70 -19.60
CA ASP A 313 11.45 -2.64 -19.82
C ASP A 313 11.08 -3.43 -18.55
N ALA A 314 12.02 -3.60 -17.62
CA ALA A 314 11.75 -4.18 -16.30
C ALA A 314 10.92 -3.21 -15.43
N PHE A 315 11.20 -1.91 -15.52
CA PHE A 315 10.53 -0.86 -14.76
C PHE A 315 9.18 -0.41 -15.33
N LEU A 316 8.90 -0.61 -16.64
CA LEU A 316 7.58 -0.38 -17.26
C LEU A 316 6.44 -1.14 -16.55
N THR A 317 6.77 -2.13 -15.74
CA THR A 317 5.81 -2.95 -15.00
C THR A 317 5.65 -2.58 -13.52
N LEU A 318 6.12 -1.39 -13.11
CA LEU A 318 5.94 -0.85 -11.75
C LEU A 318 4.92 0.29 -11.65
N PRO A 319 3.65 0.10 -12.07
CA PRO A 319 2.64 1.17 -11.98
C PRO A 319 2.39 1.62 -10.53
N LYS A 320 2.68 0.76 -9.55
CA LYS A 320 2.50 1.06 -8.13
C LYS A 320 3.49 2.12 -7.59
N THR A 321 4.71 2.21 -8.13
CA THR A 321 5.72 3.19 -7.66
C THR A 321 5.42 4.59 -8.18
N ILE A 322 5.02 4.70 -9.46
CA ILE A 322 4.50 5.95 -10.02
C ILE A 322 3.28 6.42 -9.23
N ARG A 323 2.34 5.51 -8.94
CA ARG A 323 1.17 5.83 -8.13
C ARG A 323 1.56 6.33 -6.73
N ALA A 324 2.55 5.72 -6.09
CA ALA A 324 3.05 6.19 -4.80
C ALA A 324 3.64 7.61 -4.89
N TYR A 325 4.36 7.95 -5.95
CA TYR A 325 4.84 9.32 -6.15
C TYR A 325 3.69 10.33 -6.32
N VAL A 326 2.68 9.99 -7.12
CA VAL A 326 1.47 10.83 -7.28
C VAL A 326 0.71 10.99 -5.96
N ASP A 327 0.58 9.91 -5.19
CA ASP A 327 -0.05 9.94 -3.86
C ASP A 327 0.74 10.83 -2.87
N ARG A 328 2.07 10.93 -2.99
CA ARG A 328 2.88 11.87 -2.21
C ARG A 328 2.62 13.33 -2.62
N LEU A 329 2.51 13.61 -3.92
CA LEU A 329 2.14 14.95 -4.41
C LEU A 329 0.75 15.35 -3.91
N TRP A 330 -0.19 14.41 -3.85
CA TRP A 330 -1.50 14.62 -3.24
C TRP A 330 -1.37 15.04 -1.77
N ASN A 331 -0.61 14.28 -0.96
CA ASN A 331 -0.39 14.63 0.45
C ASN A 331 0.22 16.03 0.60
N LEU A 332 1.28 16.35 -0.15
CA LEU A 332 1.90 17.68 -0.14
C LEU A 332 0.91 18.79 -0.51
N SER A 333 0.07 18.55 -1.52
CA SER A 333 -0.95 19.50 -1.96
C SER A 333 -2.03 19.73 -0.91
N VAL A 334 -2.48 18.67 -0.23
CA VAL A 334 -3.43 18.76 0.90
C VAL A 334 -2.82 19.58 2.03
N THR A 335 -1.58 19.27 2.43
CA THR A 335 -0.84 20.00 3.46
C THR A 335 -0.73 21.49 3.12
N GLU A 336 -0.34 21.80 1.90
CA GLU A 336 -0.20 23.18 1.43
C GLU A 336 -1.56 23.93 1.44
N ARG A 337 -2.61 23.29 0.92
CA ARG A 337 -3.98 23.85 0.90
C ARG A 337 -4.50 24.14 2.30
N VAL A 338 -4.23 23.27 3.27
CA VAL A 338 -4.65 23.43 4.67
C VAL A 338 -3.84 24.51 5.38
N THR A 339 -2.54 24.59 5.09
CA THR A 339 -1.63 25.52 5.78
C THR A 339 -1.82 26.96 5.30
N ARG A 340 -2.10 27.14 4.01
CA ARG A 340 -2.23 28.48 3.40
C ARG A 340 -3.64 29.06 3.45
N LEU A 341 -4.66 28.20 3.46
CA LEU A 341 -6.05 28.60 3.27
C LEU A 341 -6.93 27.97 4.36
N SER A 342 -8.04 28.64 4.69
CA SER A 342 -8.95 28.13 5.72
C SER A 342 -9.54 26.77 5.36
N LEU A 343 -9.76 25.93 6.38
CA LEU A 343 -10.51 24.67 6.30
C LEU A 343 -12.02 24.86 6.51
N SER A 344 -12.46 26.05 6.93
CA SER A 344 -13.87 26.28 7.28
C SER A 344 -14.78 26.28 6.06
N GLU A 345 -14.30 26.79 4.93
CA GLU A 345 -15.10 26.94 3.71
C GLU A 345 -14.22 26.72 2.46
N PRO A 346 -14.80 26.18 1.37
CA PRO A 346 -14.14 26.16 0.06
C PRO A 346 -13.80 27.59 -0.40
N VAL A 347 -12.66 27.76 -1.04
CA VAL A 347 -12.28 29.03 -1.66
C VAL A 347 -12.54 28.98 -3.17
N ARG A 348 -12.72 30.14 -3.80
CA ARG A 348 -12.88 30.22 -5.26
C ARG A 348 -11.71 29.54 -5.96
N GLY A 349 -12.01 28.59 -6.84
CA GLY A 349 -11.03 27.79 -7.56
C GLY A 349 -10.78 26.40 -6.96
N ASP A 350 -11.31 26.10 -5.77
CA ASP A 350 -11.27 24.73 -5.25
C ASP A 350 -12.16 23.81 -6.11
N PRO A 351 -11.66 22.65 -6.55
CA PRO A 351 -12.48 21.67 -7.24
C PRO A 351 -13.45 21.01 -6.26
N LEU A 352 -14.73 20.95 -6.64
CA LEU A 352 -15.77 20.27 -5.87
C LEU A 352 -16.27 19.04 -6.63
N LEU A 353 -16.41 17.92 -5.91
CA LEU A 353 -17.01 16.72 -6.47
C LEU A 353 -18.54 16.81 -6.31
N GLN A 354 -19.24 17.06 -7.40
CA GLN A 354 -20.70 16.93 -7.41
C GLN A 354 -21.06 15.44 -7.29
N THR A 355 -21.90 15.08 -6.32
CA THR A 355 -22.38 13.70 -6.12
C THR A 355 -23.14 13.24 -7.37
N GLY A 356 -22.53 12.37 -8.18
CA GLY A 356 -23.03 11.97 -9.51
C GLY A 356 -21.97 11.52 -10.52
N GLY A 357 -20.67 11.61 -10.19
CA GLY A 357 -19.60 10.99 -10.98
C GLY A 357 -18.98 11.86 -12.08
N TYR A 358 -19.37 13.12 -12.19
CA TYR A 358 -18.72 14.09 -13.09
C TYR A 358 -17.99 15.15 -12.27
N PHE A 359 -16.69 15.33 -12.56
CA PHE A 359 -15.98 16.54 -12.16
C PHE A 359 -16.59 17.72 -12.92
N SER A 360 -17.24 18.65 -12.22
CA SER A 360 -17.55 19.95 -12.83
C SER A 360 -16.43 20.93 -12.48
N PHE A 361 -15.74 21.44 -13.49
CA PHE A 361 -14.99 22.68 -13.37
C PHE A 361 -16.01 23.82 -13.46
N ASP A 362 -16.80 24.03 -12.40
CA ASP A 362 -17.70 25.17 -12.35
C ASP A 362 -16.83 26.44 -12.24
N TYR A 363 -16.62 27.09 -13.38
CA TYR A 363 -16.24 28.50 -13.43
C TYR A 363 -17.38 29.30 -12.78
N CYS A 364 -17.28 29.57 -11.48
CA CYS A 364 -18.11 30.59 -10.87
C CYS A 364 -17.68 31.96 -11.42
N TYR A 365 -18.36 32.40 -12.49
CA TYR A 365 -18.61 33.82 -12.73
C TYR A 365 -19.61 34.30 -11.66
N PHE A 366 -19.36 35.49 -11.12
CA PHE A 366 -20.29 36.18 -10.22
C PHE A 366 -21.61 36.47 -10.92
#